data_AF-A0AAU1BSX5-F1
#
_entry.id   AF-A0AAU1BSX5-F1
#
_cell.length_a   1.000
_cell.length_b   1.000
_cell.length_c   1.000
_cell.angle_alpha   90.00
_cell.angle_beta   90.00
_cell.angle_gamma   90.00
#
_symmetry.space_group_name_H-M   'P 1'
#
loop_
_entity.id
_entity.type
_entity.pdbx_description
1 polymer ?
#
loop_
_entity_poly.entity_id
_entity_poly.type
_entity_poly.pdbx_seq_one_letter_code
_entity_poly.pdbx_strand_id
1 'polypeptide(L)' 'MTCLSCTGHHPVRLDAFSAGDPRASLHAAHRATAARAAAPGPVHVHYDATTDTFAVIRTDQPERSTT' A
#
# COMPACT_ATOMS: atom_id res chain seq x y z
N MET A 1 7.26 -5.23 6.58
CA MET A 1 6.03 -5.96 6.97
C MET A 1 5.64 -6.91 5.84
N THR A 2 5.37 -8.17 6.16
CA THR A 2 4.83 -9.17 5.22
C THR A 2 3.32 -9.24 5.39
N CYS A 3 2.58 -8.83 4.36
CA CYS A 3 1.13 -8.96 4.33
C CYS A 3 0.77 -10.27 3.67
N LEU A 4 0.03 -11.14 4.35
CA LEU A 4 -0.36 -12.45 3.84
C LEU A 4 -1.11 -12.38 2.50
N SER A 5 -1.90 -11.32 2.26
CA SER A 5 -2.58 -11.09 0.98
C SER A 5 -1.66 -10.56 -0.12
N CYS A 6 -0.53 -9.95 0.25
CA CYS A 6 0.51 -9.56 -0.70
C CYS A 6 1.48 -10.72 -0.99
N THR A 7 1.68 -11.62 -0.04
CA THR A 7 2.55 -12.79 -0.18
C THR A 7 1.98 -13.74 -1.23
N GLY A 8 2.73 -13.98 -2.31
CA GLY A 8 2.30 -14.81 -3.46
C GLY A 8 1.67 -14.02 -4.62
N HIS A 9 1.56 -12.70 -4.47
CA HIS A 9 1.17 -11.79 -5.54
C HIS A 9 2.32 -10.82 -5.82
N HIS A 10 2.40 -10.31 -7.05
CA HIS A 10 3.36 -9.28 -7.41
C HIS A 10 2.83 -7.90 -6.93
N PRO A 11 3.41 -7.31 -5.87
CA PRO A 11 2.90 -6.08 -5.32
C PRO A 11 3.26 -4.90 -6.24
N VAL A 12 2.24 -4.18 -6.72
CA VAL A 12 2.42 -2.94 -7.48
C VAL A 12 2.05 -1.76 -6.59
N ARG A 13 3.01 -0.88 -6.32
CA ARG A 13 2.74 0.37 -5.60
C ARG A 13 2.01 1.34 -6.53
N LEU A 14 0.82 1.76 -6.13
CA LEU A 14 0.00 2.74 -6.86
C LEU A 14 0.29 4.16 -6.36
N ASP A 15 0.28 4.37 -5.05
CA ASP A 15 0.48 5.67 -4.41
C ASP A 15 1.30 5.55 -3.12
N ALA A 16 1.85 6.68 -2.67
CA ALA A 16 2.61 6.79 -1.43
C ALA A 16 2.36 8.15 -0.76
N PHE A 17 2.13 8.15 0.56
CA PHE A 17 1.86 9.35 1.35
C PHE A 17 2.76 9.37 2.58
N SER A 18 3.71 10.31 2.62
CA SER A 18 4.63 10.49 3.74
C SER A 18 3.91 11.04 4.97
N ALA A 19 4.28 10.51 6.13
CA ALA A 19 3.65 10.73 7.42
C ALA A 19 4.35 11.84 8.21
N GLY A 20 5.68 11.86 8.30
CA GLY A 20 6.55 12.99 8.71
C GLY A 20 6.47 13.41 10.19
N ASP A 21 5.26 13.55 10.73
CA ASP A 21 4.93 13.86 12.11
C ASP A 21 3.57 13.22 12.48
N PRO A 22 3.19 13.12 13.78
CA PRO A 22 1.98 12.41 14.18
C PRO A 22 0.67 12.95 13.57
N ARG A 23 0.56 14.26 13.31
CA ARG A 23 -0.63 14.87 12.69
C ARG A 23 -0.65 14.56 11.20
N ALA A 24 0.49 14.72 10.54
CA ALA A 24 0.66 14.41 9.14
C ALA A 24 0.51 12.89 8.88
N SER A 25 0.78 12.02 9.85
CA SER A 25 0.44 10.59 9.79
C SER A 25 -1.04 10.31 9.68
N LEU A 26 -1.88 11.02 10.45
CA LEU A 26 -3.33 10.86 10.35
C LEU A 26 -3.83 11.31 8.97
N HIS A 27 -3.32 12.43 8.46
CA HIS A 27 -3.65 12.90 7.12
C HIS A 27 -3.16 11.94 6.03
N ALA A 28 -1.96 11.38 6.16
CA ALA A 28 -1.40 10.41 5.21
C ALA A 28 -2.21 9.11 5.21
N ALA A 29 -2.59 8.59 6.38
CA ALA A 29 -3.46 7.43 6.50
C ALA A 29 -4.84 7.67 5.87
N HIS A 30 -5.42 8.86 6.10
CA HIS A 30 -6.70 9.24 5.51
C HIS A 30 -6.62 9.30 3.98
N ARG A 31 -5.59 9.96 3.43
CA ARG A 31 -5.36 10.02 1.97
C ARG A 31 -5.13 8.63 1.37
N ALA A 32 -4.33 7.78 2.01
CA ALA A 32 -4.12 6.42 1.57
C ALA A 32 -5.41 5.59 1.56
N THR A 33 -6.27 5.80 2.56
CA THR A 33 -7.59 5.15 2.64
C THR A 33 -8.53 5.63 1.52
N ALA A 34 -8.55 6.94 1.24
CA ALA A 34 -9.32 7.50 0.14
C ALA A 34 -8.82 6.98 -1.23
N ALA A 35 -7.51 6.95 -1.43
CA ALA A 35 -6.89 6.41 -2.65
C ALA A 35 -7.22 4.92 -2.84
N ARG A 36 -7.15 4.11 -1.78
CA ARG A 36 -7.60 2.71 -1.81
C ARG A 36 -9.07 2.59 -2.24
N ALA A 37 -9.96 3.43 -1.72
CA ALA A 37 -11.39 3.38 -2.04
C ALA A 37 -11.69 3.78 -3.50
N ALA A 38 -10.85 4.64 -4.08
CA ALA A 38 -10.98 5.08 -5.47
C ALA A 38 -10.30 4.13 -6.48
N ALA A 39 -9.39 3.27 -6.01
CA ALA A 39 -8.60 2.41 -6.89
C ALA A 39 -9.43 1.23 -7.45
N PRO A 40 -9.26 0.89 -8.74
CA PRO A 40 -9.88 -0.31 -9.31
C PRO A 40 -9.14 -1.57 -8.84
N GLY A 41 -9.91 -2.54 -8.32
CA GLY A 41 -9.41 -3.87 -7.94
C GLY A 41 -9.01 -4.00 -6.46
N PRO A 42 -8.48 -5.18 -6.06
CA PRO A 42 -8.07 -5.42 -4.68
C PRO A 42 -6.79 -4.65 -4.35
N VAL A 43 -6.92 -3.70 -3.43
CA VAL A 43 -5.86 -2.79 -3.01
C VAL A 43 -5.76 -2.72 -1.49
N HIS A 44 -4.52 -2.68 -0.99
CA HIS A 44 -4.16 -2.64 0.42
C HIS A 44 -3.42 -1.35 0.76
N VAL A 45 -3.54 -0.88 2.00
CA VAL A 45 -2.72 0.22 2.55
C VAL A 45 -1.70 -0.37 3.51
N HIS A 46 -0.42 -0.07 3.29
CA HIS A 46 0.69 -0.50 4.13
C HIS A 46 1.41 0.70 4.71
N TYR A 47 1.65 0.68 6.02
CA TYR A 47 2.57 1.62 6.66
C TYR A 47 3.98 1.04 6.68
N ASP A 48 4.95 1.77 6.13
CA ASP A 48 6.38 1.49 6.24
C ASP A 48 7.01 2.45 7.26
N ALA A 49 7.43 1.91 8.39
CA ALA A 49 8.08 2.67 9.46
C ALA A 49 9.50 3.14 9.08
N THR A 50 10.15 2.50 8.10
CA THR A 50 11.51 2.85 7.66
C THR A 50 11.52 4.16 6.88
N THR A 51 10.48 4.34 6.06
CA THR A 51 10.30 5.52 5.20
C THR A 51 9.18 6.43 5.70
N ASP A 52 8.60 6.12 6.85
CA ASP A 52 7.47 6.78 7.47
C ASP A 52 6.37 7.14 6.46
N THR A 53 5.88 6.12 5.75
CA THR A 53 5.04 6.32 4.56
C THR A 53 3.89 5.31 4.52
N PHE A 54 2.71 5.78 4.14
CA PHE A 54 1.55 4.94 3.80
C PHE A 54 1.54 4.67 2.30
N ALA A 55 1.79 3.43 1.89
CA ALA A 55 1.76 2.98 0.51
C ALA A 55 0.45 2.26 0.17
N VAL A 56 -0.10 2.58 -1.00
CA VAL A 56 -1.25 1.89 -1.58
C VAL A 56 -0.73 0.84 -2.55
N ILE A 57 -1.03 -0.43 -2.30
CA ILE A 57 -0.46 -1.57 -3.03
C ILE A 57 -1.56 -2.39 -3.66
N ARG A 58 -1.46 -2.64 -4.96
CA ARG A 58 -2.31 -3.58 -5.70
C ARG A 58 -1.64 -4.94 -5.77
N THR A 59 -2.42 -6.00 -5.60
CA THR A 59 -1.93 -7.40 -5.51
C THR A 59 -2.77 -8.37 -6.33
N ASP A 60 -3.46 -7.91 -7.38
CA ASP A 60 -4.27 -8.78 -8.26
C ASP A 60 -3.45 -9.57 -9.29
N GLN A 61 -2.16 -9.27 -9.40
CA GLN A 61 -1.23 -9.98 -10.28
C GLN A 61 -0.62 -11.13 -9.49
N PRO A 62 -0.84 -12.41 -9.85
CA PRO A 62 -0.06 -13.50 -9.27
C PRO A 62 1.43 -13.29 -9.60
N GLU A 63 2.33 -13.73 -8.72
CA GLU A 63 3.75 -13.78 -9.09
C GLU A 63 3.88 -14.62 -10.37
N ARG A 64 4.52 -14.08 -11.41
CA ARG A 64 4.79 -14.85 -12.61
C ARG A 64 5.68 -16.02 -12.22
N SER A 65 5.13 -17.23 -12.25
CA SER A 65 5.92 -18.45 -12.30
C SER A 65 6.74 -18.43 -13.59
N THR A 66 7.99 -17.97 -13.51
CA THR A 66 8.99 -18.27 -14.54
C THR A 66 9.25 -19.77 -14.50
N THR A 67 8.66 -20.48 -15.46
CA THR A 67 9.02 -21.87 -15.80
C THR A 67 10.30 -21.87 -16.61
#